data_AF-A0A6G0SGZ7-F1
#
_entry.id   AF-A0A6G0SGZ7-F1
#
_cell.length_a   1.000
_cell.length_b   1.000
_cell.length_c   1.000
_cell.angle_alpha   90.00
_cell.angle_beta   90.00
_cell.angle_gamma   90.00
#
_symmetry.space_group_name_H-M   'P 1'
#
loop_
_entity.id
_entity.type
_entity.pdbx_description
1 polymer ?
#
loop_
_entity_poly.entity_id
_entity_poly.type
_entity_poly.pdbx_seq_one_letter_code
_entity_poly.pdbx_strand_id
1 'polypeptide(L)'
;MDMSAENPFADLMTKAVKLKGAQQAQLRTQFDSWPQYFQHSLFMQESVVTVRTKPFADRIAVAEGMKAAGNTHFNAEAYEDAVAEYEKALAVFKYLENKDPGWKKKGIEDGDMLITDFKCDDAEDQTRLDALKISCYLNIAVAKFKLKEYPVCIRACDDTLELDPKNVKAYYRRAQALITPASSGALEFDRAIEDLQKAYAIDPENRGVRKMLRELMEQRTKQRALDKETFSGMFNRGQVYDETSKDQDVQPDGAAREQKFQQEVEEAEALARGFEAKGKTEYATEIREKIAQAQDIRNRRLKCVDFFNPTAEMIKNAEESGIDLTDRSVQQMLHDLQEEERKKTSSSPDKQDNAKDAPPSAVDSVDSLLKSMSNTEIAQLLTREGIDYHKISDREQFLETARQVLLSKLDDKKEPSKSSYARTIVLLAIAWTLLRLYTSGGLSVLGRVVTNAITGGHADSSGVGHATKVMDIFDED
;
A
#
# COMPACT_ATOMS: atom_id res chain seq x y z
N MET A 1 -29.12 16.15 8.15
CA MET A 1 -28.26 16.64 9.26
C MET A 1 -27.13 15.66 9.37
N ASP A 2 -25.96 16.06 8.90
CA ASP A 2 -24.73 15.27 8.97
C ASP A 2 -24.21 15.36 10.42
N MET A 3 -24.45 14.32 11.21
CA MET A 3 -24.07 14.25 12.63
C MET A 3 -22.54 14.20 12.84
N SER A 4 -21.75 14.15 11.76
CA SER A 4 -20.29 14.22 11.81
C SER A 4 -19.78 15.64 12.13
N ALA A 5 -20.61 16.68 11.97
CA ALA A 5 -20.21 18.07 12.19
C ALA A 5 -20.14 18.51 13.66
N GLU A 6 -20.62 17.68 14.61
CA GLU A 6 -20.72 18.06 16.03
C GLU A 6 -19.57 17.55 16.90
N ASN A 7 -18.80 16.54 16.47
CA ASN A 7 -17.75 15.93 17.29
C ASN A 7 -16.38 15.87 16.59
N PRO A 8 -15.43 16.78 16.90
CA PRO A 8 -14.11 16.83 16.28
C PRO A 8 -13.29 15.55 16.53
N PHE A 9 -13.55 14.85 17.64
CA PHE A 9 -12.94 13.55 17.90
C PHE A 9 -13.45 12.48 16.92
N ALA A 10 -14.75 12.46 16.61
CA ALA A 10 -15.29 11.49 15.65
C ALA A 10 -14.73 11.68 14.22
N ASP A 11 -14.48 12.93 13.80
CA ASP A 11 -13.79 13.22 12.53
C ASP A 11 -12.35 12.72 12.54
N LEU A 12 -11.61 12.98 13.63
CA LEU A 12 -10.24 12.48 13.80
C LEU A 12 -10.16 10.96 13.79
N MET A 13 -11.10 10.26 14.43
CA MET A 13 -11.16 8.80 14.40
C MET A 13 -11.49 8.26 13.02
N THR A 14 -12.42 8.91 12.30
CA THR A 14 -12.73 8.53 10.91
C THR A 14 -11.49 8.67 10.01
N LYS A 15 -10.69 9.72 10.19
CA LYS A 15 -9.43 9.92 9.46
C LYS A 15 -8.35 8.92 9.87
N ALA A 16 -8.23 8.61 11.16
CA ALA A 16 -7.28 7.61 11.66
C ALA A 16 -7.59 6.21 11.12
N VAL A 17 -8.87 5.82 11.05
CA VAL A 17 -9.30 4.57 10.43
C VAL A 17 -8.92 4.55 8.94
N LYS A 18 -9.11 5.65 8.21
CA LYS A 18 -8.69 5.76 6.80
C LYS A 18 -7.18 5.64 6.65
N LEU A 19 -6.40 6.26 7.54
CA LEU A 19 -4.93 6.23 7.51
C LEU A 19 -4.40 4.83 7.81
N LYS A 20 -4.94 4.16 8.82
CA LYS A 20 -4.65 2.75 9.11
C LYS A 20 -5.03 1.84 7.94
N GLY A 21 -6.20 2.07 7.34
CA GLY A 21 -6.62 1.36 6.13
C GLY A 21 -5.67 1.57 4.94
N ALA A 22 -5.15 2.78 4.75
CA ALA A 22 -4.19 3.10 3.70
C ALA A 22 -2.80 2.47 3.96
N GLN A 23 -2.33 2.48 5.21
CA GLN A 23 -1.10 1.77 5.60
C GLN A 23 -1.24 0.26 5.38
N GLN A 24 -2.38 -0.32 5.78
CA GLN A 24 -2.64 -1.73 5.54
C GLN A 24 -2.77 -2.05 4.05
N ALA A 25 -3.38 -1.16 3.25
CA ALA A 25 -3.47 -1.30 1.79
C ALA A 25 -2.08 -1.39 1.13
N GLN A 26 -1.08 -0.66 1.64
CA GLN A 26 0.31 -0.75 1.18
C GLN A 26 0.95 -2.11 1.52
N LEU A 27 0.54 -2.76 2.60
CA LEU A 27 1.05 -4.07 3.02
C LEU A 27 0.34 -5.25 2.35
N ARG A 28 -0.85 -5.03 1.77
CA ARG A 28 -1.70 -6.06 1.15
C ARG A 28 -1.89 -5.88 -0.36
N THR A 29 -0.97 -5.19 -1.01
CA THR A 29 -1.05 -4.88 -2.46
C THR A 29 -1.28 -6.10 -3.34
N GLN A 30 -0.58 -7.20 -3.06
CA GLN A 30 -0.71 -8.46 -3.78
C GLN A 30 -2.04 -9.12 -3.46
N PHE A 31 -2.42 -9.17 -2.17
CA PHE A 31 -3.72 -9.70 -1.75
C PHE A 31 -4.89 -8.98 -2.42
N ASP A 32 -4.88 -7.64 -2.44
CA ASP A 32 -5.93 -6.81 -3.04
C ASP A 32 -5.95 -6.93 -4.59
N SER A 33 -4.83 -7.33 -5.22
CA SER A 33 -4.77 -7.54 -6.67
C SER A 33 -5.47 -8.83 -7.13
N TRP A 34 -5.66 -9.79 -6.24
CA TRP A 34 -6.29 -11.07 -6.56
C TRP A 34 -7.80 -10.96 -6.71
N PRO A 35 -8.43 -11.84 -7.51
CA PRO A 35 -9.88 -11.84 -7.63
C PRO A 35 -10.54 -12.18 -6.28
N GLN A 36 -11.70 -11.58 -6.04
CA GLN A 36 -12.42 -11.68 -4.77
C GLN A 36 -12.66 -13.14 -4.34
N TYR A 37 -13.05 -14.02 -5.27
CA TYR A 37 -13.24 -15.44 -4.97
C TYR A 37 -11.98 -16.15 -4.46
N PHE A 38 -10.79 -15.68 -4.88
CA PHE A 38 -9.53 -16.25 -4.40
C PHE A 38 -9.14 -15.66 -3.05
N GLN A 39 -9.39 -14.36 -2.81
CA GLN A 39 -9.22 -13.74 -1.49
C GLN A 39 -10.06 -14.44 -0.41
N HIS A 40 -11.31 -14.81 -0.73
CA HIS A 40 -12.21 -15.52 0.18
C HIS A 40 -11.65 -16.88 0.65
N SER A 41 -10.73 -17.49 -0.10
CA SER A 41 -10.12 -18.77 0.27
C SER A 41 -9.37 -18.74 1.61
N LEU A 42 -8.91 -17.55 2.03
CA LEU A 42 -8.25 -17.28 3.31
C LEU A 42 -9.21 -17.36 4.51
N PHE A 43 -10.51 -17.15 4.28
CA PHE A 43 -11.54 -17.05 5.33
C PHE A 43 -12.52 -18.24 5.31
N MET A 44 -12.14 -19.34 4.67
CA MET A 44 -13.01 -20.51 4.50
C MET A 44 -13.30 -21.22 5.82
N GLN A 45 -14.49 -21.83 5.89
CA GLN A 45 -14.95 -22.61 7.05
C GLN A 45 -14.10 -23.87 7.24
N GLU A 46 -14.05 -24.37 8.48
CA GLU A 46 -13.31 -25.59 8.85
C GLU A 46 -13.76 -26.83 8.04
N SER A 47 -15.02 -26.85 7.60
CA SER A 47 -15.56 -27.88 6.69
C SER A 47 -14.80 -27.98 5.36
N VAL A 48 -14.34 -26.86 4.80
CA VAL A 48 -13.53 -26.83 3.58
C VAL A 48 -12.07 -27.14 3.90
N VAL A 49 -11.55 -26.57 4.99
CA VAL A 49 -10.15 -26.74 5.41
C VAL A 49 -9.82 -28.21 5.71
N THR A 50 -10.72 -28.93 6.39
CA THR A 50 -10.56 -30.36 6.68
C THR A 50 -10.56 -31.24 5.42
N VAL A 51 -11.16 -30.78 4.32
CA VAL A 51 -11.13 -31.50 3.04
C VAL A 51 -9.78 -31.34 2.35
N ARG A 52 -9.07 -30.22 2.57
CA ARG A 52 -7.74 -29.95 1.99
C ARG A 52 -6.64 -30.90 2.46
N THR A 53 -6.87 -31.74 3.47
CA THR A 53 -5.91 -32.74 3.94
C THR A 53 -6.20 -34.15 3.40
N LYS A 54 -7.37 -34.36 2.79
CA LYS A 54 -7.80 -35.67 2.28
C LYS A 54 -7.12 -36.02 0.95
N PRO A 55 -7.16 -37.30 0.50
CA PRO A 55 -6.73 -37.69 -0.84
C PRO A 55 -7.58 -37.04 -1.95
N PHE A 56 -7.06 -37.02 -3.18
CA PHE A 56 -7.74 -36.38 -4.32
C PHE A 56 -9.17 -36.90 -4.56
N ALA A 57 -9.38 -38.21 -4.49
CA ALA A 57 -10.69 -38.82 -4.71
C ALA A 57 -11.78 -38.27 -3.78
N ASP A 58 -11.45 -38.01 -2.51
CA ASP A 58 -12.38 -37.43 -1.55
C ASP A 58 -12.56 -35.93 -1.78
N ARG A 59 -11.49 -35.21 -2.12
CA ARG A 59 -11.55 -33.78 -2.44
C ARG A 59 -12.48 -33.51 -3.61
N ILE A 60 -12.31 -34.25 -4.70
CA ILE A 60 -13.06 -34.04 -5.94
C ILE A 60 -14.54 -34.38 -5.73
N ALA A 61 -14.85 -35.46 -5.00
CA ALA A 61 -16.24 -35.82 -4.70
C ALA A 61 -16.95 -34.72 -3.88
N VAL A 62 -16.28 -34.18 -2.85
CA VAL A 62 -16.83 -33.09 -2.03
C VAL A 62 -17.00 -31.81 -2.86
N ALA A 63 -16.00 -31.46 -3.67
CA ALA A 63 -16.05 -30.24 -4.49
C ALA A 63 -17.11 -30.33 -5.61
N GLU A 64 -17.31 -31.51 -6.20
CA GLU A 64 -18.44 -31.77 -7.11
C GLU A 64 -19.79 -31.59 -6.41
N GLY A 65 -19.90 -32.01 -5.15
CA GLY A 65 -21.08 -31.75 -4.30
C GLY A 65 -21.32 -30.27 -4.04
N MET A 66 -20.27 -29.51 -3.70
CA MET A 66 -20.36 -28.04 -3.53
C MET A 66 -20.78 -27.35 -4.83
N LYS A 67 -20.21 -27.74 -5.97
CA LYS A 67 -20.64 -27.24 -7.28
C LYS A 67 -22.11 -27.55 -7.55
N ALA A 68 -22.58 -28.75 -7.22
CA ALA A 68 -23.98 -29.12 -7.39
C ALA A 68 -24.90 -28.28 -6.51
N ALA A 69 -24.53 -28.02 -5.25
CA ALA A 69 -25.23 -27.08 -4.38
C ALA A 69 -25.27 -25.66 -4.99
N GLY A 70 -24.14 -25.17 -5.51
CA GLY A 70 -24.09 -23.89 -6.22
C GLY A 70 -25.04 -23.83 -7.41
N ASN A 71 -25.16 -24.91 -8.19
CA ASN A 71 -26.13 -24.98 -9.29
C ASN A 71 -27.59 -24.90 -8.79
N THR A 72 -27.90 -25.50 -7.63
CA THR A 72 -29.24 -25.39 -7.03
C THR A 72 -29.57 -23.97 -6.60
N HIS A 73 -28.62 -23.27 -5.96
CA HIS A 73 -28.78 -21.86 -5.60
C HIS A 73 -28.89 -20.96 -6.84
N PHE A 74 -28.10 -21.25 -7.88
CA PHE A 74 -28.14 -20.50 -9.13
C PHE A 74 -29.51 -20.61 -9.81
N ASN A 75 -30.09 -21.81 -9.84
CA ASN A 75 -31.43 -22.04 -10.37
C ASN A 75 -32.53 -21.40 -9.52
N ALA A 76 -32.27 -21.19 -8.23
CA ALA A 76 -33.14 -20.45 -7.31
C ALA A 76 -32.93 -18.92 -7.37
N GLU A 77 -32.13 -18.43 -8.32
CA GLU A 77 -31.76 -17.01 -8.48
C GLU A 77 -31.01 -16.40 -7.29
N ALA A 78 -30.53 -17.22 -6.35
CA ALA A 78 -29.67 -16.83 -5.25
C ALA A 78 -28.20 -16.81 -5.74
N TYR A 79 -27.83 -15.80 -6.50
CA TYR A 79 -26.55 -15.75 -7.20
C TYR A 79 -25.34 -15.61 -6.26
N GLU A 80 -25.47 -14.85 -5.17
CA GLU A 80 -24.42 -14.69 -4.16
C GLU A 80 -24.10 -16.01 -3.46
N ASP A 81 -25.14 -16.73 -3.03
CA ASP A 81 -25.00 -18.05 -2.40
C ASP A 81 -24.42 -19.08 -3.39
N ALA A 82 -24.86 -19.01 -4.65
CA ALA A 82 -24.31 -19.86 -5.70
C ALA A 82 -22.81 -19.63 -5.89
N VAL A 83 -22.38 -18.36 -5.94
CA VAL A 83 -20.97 -17.99 -6.03
C VAL A 83 -20.22 -18.54 -4.82
N ALA A 84 -20.72 -18.35 -3.59
CA ALA A 84 -20.07 -18.85 -2.38
C ALA A 84 -19.84 -20.38 -2.44
N GLU A 85 -20.79 -21.16 -2.94
CA GLU A 85 -20.60 -22.60 -3.12
C GLU A 85 -19.57 -22.97 -4.20
N TYR A 86 -19.54 -22.25 -5.33
CA TYR A 86 -18.49 -22.45 -6.34
C TYR A 86 -17.10 -22.06 -5.81
N GLU A 87 -17.01 -20.99 -5.01
CA GLU A 87 -15.78 -20.55 -4.35
C GLU A 87 -15.27 -21.60 -3.37
N LYS A 88 -16.14 -22.21 -2.56
CA LYS A 88 -15.79 -23.32 -1.67
C LYS A 88 -15.20 -24.49 -2.46
N ALA A 89 -15.83 -24.87 -3.57
CA ALA A 89 -15.34 -25.95 -4.44
C ALA A 89 -13.92 -25.67 -4.98
N LEU A 90 -13.63 -24.43 -5.38
CA LEU A 90 -12.30 -24.02 -5.84
C LEU A 90 -11.27 -23.96 -4.71
N ALA A 91 -11.68 -23.45 -3.55
CA ALA A 91 -10.82 -23.27 -2.37
C ALA A 91 -10.38 -24.58 -1.69
N VAL A 92 -10.91 -25.74 -2.13
CA VAL A 92 -10.37 -27.06 -1.76
C VAL A 92 -9.02 -27.31 -2.44
N PHE A 93 -8.81 -26.76 -3.64
CA PHE A 93 -7.65 -27.05 -4.48
C PHE A 93 -6.66 -25.89 -4.57
N LYS A 94 -7.15 -24.66 -4.70
CA LYS A 94 -6.30 -23.46 -4.78
C LYS A 94 -6.73 -22.46 -3.72
N TYR A 95 -5.85 -22.19 -2.75
CA TYR A 95 -6.19 -21.34 -1.61
C TYR A 95 -5.00 -20.59 -1.03
N LEU A 96 -5.33 -19.59 -0.21
CA LEU A 96 -4.41 -18.76 0.55
C LEU A 96 -4.33 -19.24 2.00
N GLU A 97 -3.11 -19.28 2.52
CA GLU A 97 -2.83 -19.44 3.95
C GLU A 97 -1.94 -18.30 4.42
N ASN A 98 -2.05 -17.97 5.71
CA ASN A 98 -1.18 -16.99 6.35
C ASN A 98 -0.29 -17.70 7.36
N LYS A 99 1.02 -17.43 7.31
CA LYS A 99 2.01 -17.97 8.24
C LYS A 99 1.82 -17.49 9.67
N ASP A 100 1.42 -16.23 9.90
CA ASP A 100 1.27 -15.66 11.24
C ASP A 100 -0.09 -16.06 11.84
N PRO A 101 -0.18 -16.89 12.90
CA PRO A 101 -1.45 -17.25 13.53
C PRO A 101 -2.25 -16.04 14.08
N GLY A 102 -1.57 -14.91 14.32
CA GLY A 102 -2.14 -13.65 14.81
C GLY A 102 -2.60 -12.67 13.73
N TRP A 103 -2.55 -13.05 12.45
CA TRP A 103 -2.85 -12.16 11.33
C TRP A 103 -4.23 -11.50 11.40
N LYS A 104 -5.23 -12.19 11.98
CA LYS A 104 -6.58 -11.63 12.18
C LYS A 104 -6.60 -10.36 13.04
N LYS A 105 -5.63 -10.19 13.94
CA LYS A 105 -5.50 -9.00 14.81
C LYS A 105 -4.55 -7.95 14.25
N LYS A 106 -3.45 -8.38 13.61
CA LYS A 106 -2.39 -7.49 13.12
C LYS A 106 -2.70 -6.90 11.73
N GLY A 107 -3.46 -7.62 10.92
CA GLY A 107 -3.69 -7.29 9.52
C GLY A 107 -3.10 -8.37 8.60
N ILE A 108 -3.42 -8.23 7.31
CA ILE A 108 -2.88 -9.08 6.24
C ILE A 108 -1.65 -8.37 5.68
N GLU A 109 -0.54 -9.09 5.63
CA GLU A 109 0.70 -8.65 5.00
C GLU A 109 1.07 -9.64 3.89
N ASP A 110 1.44 -9.13 2.71
CA ASP A 110 1.75 -9.95 1.53
C ASP A 110 2.91 -10.92 1.77
N GLY A 111 3.91 -10.53 2.59
CA GLY A 111 5.08 -11.37 2.90
C GLY A 111 4.76 -12.66 3.65
N ASP A 112 3.63 -12.69 4.36
CA ASP A 112 3.18 -13.83 5.15
C ASP A 112 2.17 -14.72 4.39
N MET A 113 1.78 -14.31 3.17
CA MET A 113 0.87 -15.08 2.32
C MET A 113 1.57 -16.29 1.70
N LEU A 114 0.91 -17.43 1.80
CA LEU A 114 1.27 -18.67 1.13
C LEU A 114 0.15 -19.06 0.18
N ILE A 115 0.52 -19.29 -1.08
CA ILE A 115 -0.39 -19.79 -2.12
C ILE A 115 -0.17 -21.29 -2.23
N THR A 116 -1.22 -22.05 -1.99
CA THR A 116 -1.22 -23.51 -2.21
C THR A 116 -2.11 -23.81 -3.42
N ASP A 117 -1.51 -24.37 -4.47
CA ASP A 117 -2.24 -24.87 -5.64
C ASP A 117 -1.99 -26.37 -5.77
N PHE A 118 -3.04 -27.15 -5.46
CA PHE A 118 -3.02 -28.59 -5.53
C PHE A 118 -2.98 -29.06 -6.98
N LYS A 119 -1.98 -29.88 -7.30
CA LYS A 119 -1.83 -30.56 -8.59
C LYS A 119 -1.92 -32.06 -8.37
N CYS A 120 -2.56 -32.75 -9.32
CA CYS A 120 -2.67 -34.20 -9.28
C CYS A 120 -1.40 -34.81 -9.90
N ASP A 121 -0.98 -35.96 -9.39
CA ASP A 121 0.14 -36.71 -9.97
C ASP A 121 -0.27 -37.38 -11.29
N ASP A 122 -1.52 -37.85 -11.36
CA ASP A 122 -2.08 -38.51 -12.53
C ASP A 122 -2.72 -37.51 -13.51
N ALA A 123 -2.46 -37.68 -14.80
CA ALA A 123 -2.95 -36.80 -15.86
C ALA A 123 -4.48 -36.85 -16.02
N GLU A 124 -5.10 -38.01 -15.78
CA GLU A 124 -6.56 -38.18 -15.85
C GLU A 124 -7.24 -37.39 -14.72
N ASP A 125 -6.72 -37.50 -13.50
CA ASP A 125 -7.20 -36.78 -12.33
C ASP A 125 -6.97 -35.27 -12.47
N GLN A 126 -5.83 -34.86 -13.04
CA GLN A 126 -5.58 -33.46 -13.36
C GLN A 126 -6.59 -32.92 -14.38
N THR A 127 -6.90 -33.69 -15.42
CA THR A 127 -7.92 -33.31 -16.41
C THR A 127 -9.30 -33.20 -15.78
N ARG A 128 -9.65 -34.11 -14.86
CA ARG A 128 -10.91 -34.05 -14.10
C ARG A 128 -10.97 -32.81 -13.20
N LEU A 129 -9.86 -32.49 -12.54
CA LEU A 129 -9.74 -31.28 -11.72
C LEU A 129 -9.90 -30.01 -12.56
N ASP A 130 -9.23 -29.94 -13.70
CA ASP A 130 -9.30 -28.78 -14.59
C ASP A 130 -10.72 -28.60 -15.16
N ALA A 131 -11.39 -29.69 -15.53
CA ALA A 131 -12.79 -29.67 -15.94
C ALA A 131 -13.73 -29.14 -14.83
N LEU A 132 -13.48 -29.51 -13.57
CA LEU A 132 -14.20 -28.97 -12.42
C LEU A 132 -13.93 -27.46 -12.26
N LYS A 133 -12.66 -27.05 -12.26
CA LYS A 133 -12.23 -25.64 -12.13
C LYS A 133 -12.87 -24.78 -13.23
N ILE A 134 -12.78 -25.20 -14.49
CA ILE A 134 -13.42 -24.55 -15.66
C ILE A 134 -14.92 -24.38 -15.43
N SER A 135 -15.62 -25.43 -14.99
CA SER A 135 -17.06 -25.36 -14.73
C SER A 135 -17.40 -24.36 -13.62
N CYS A 136 -16.64 -24.33 -12.54
CA CYS A 136 -16.87 -23.41 -11.43
C CYS A 136 -16.60 -21.96 -11.84
N TYR A 137 -15.47 -21.68 -12.52
CA TYR A 137 -15.15 -20.33 -12.99
C TYR A 137 -16.20 -19.82 -14.00
N LEU A 138 -16.63 -20.65 -14.94
CA LEU A 138 -17.69 -20.28 -15.87
C LEU A 138 -19.02 -19.99 -15.17
N ASN A 139 -19.36 -20.73 -14.11
CA ASN A 139 -20.58 -20.49 -13.34
C ASN A 139 -20.49 -19.22 -12.49
N ILE A 140 -19.33 -18.97 -11.86
CA ILE A 140 -19.03 -17.71 -11.16
C ILE A 140 -19.15 -16.53 -12.14
N ALA A 141 -18.58 -16.64 -13.34
CA ALA A 141 -18.68 -15.60 -14.35
C ALA A 141 -20.14 -15.25 -14.70
N VAL A 142 -21.00 -16.27 -14.86
CA VAL A 142 -22.42 -16.03 -15.13
C VAL A 142 -23.12 -15.39 -13.94
N ALA A 143 -22.92 -15.91 -12.73
CA ALA A 143 -23.55 -15.37 -11.53
C ALA A 143 -23.11 -13.92 -11.26
N LYS A 144 -21.82 -13.63 -11.36
CA LYS A 144 -21.27 -12.27 -11.20
C LYS A 144 -21.70 -11.33 -12.32
N PHE A 145 -21.87 -11.82 -13.55
CA PHE A 145 -22.49 -11.03 -14.62
C PHE A 145 -23.94 -10.65 -14.28
N LYS A 146 -24.74 -11.57 -13.72
CA LYS A 146 -26.12 -11.29 -13.27
C LYS A 146 -26.16 -10.28 -12.12
N LEU A 147 -25.17 -10.33 -11.23
CA LEU A 147 -24.96 -9.36 -10.14
C LEU A 147 -24.38 -8.02 -10.60
N LYS A 148 -24.11 -7.85 -11.91
CA LYS A 148 -23.48 -6.66 -12.51
C LYS A 148 -22.07 -6.38 -11.99
N GLU A 149 -21.41 -7.38 -11.42
CA GLU A 149 -20.00 -7.35 -11.00
C GLU A 149 -19.10 -7.75 -12.18
N TYR A 150 -19.04 -6.89 -13.19
CA TYR A 150 -18.33 -7.18 -14.43
C TYR A 150 -16.82 -7.43 -14.28
N PRO A 151 -16.06 -6.72 -13.40
CA PRO A 151 -14.63 -7.00 -13.22
C PRO A 151 -14.36 -8.42 -12.74
N VAL A 152 -15.14 -8.92 -11.77
CA VAL A 152 -15.00 -10.30 -11.25
C VAL A 152 -15.39 -11.32 -12.31
N CYS A 153 -16.43 -11.03 -13.12
CA CYS A 153 -16.79 -11.87 -14.26
C CYS A 153 -15.66 -11.98 -15.30
N ILE A 154 -15.01 -10.87 -15.64
CA ILE A 154 -13.87 -10.85 -16.58
C ILE A 154 -12.74 -11.72 -16.03
N ARG A 155 -12.37 -11.55 -14.76
CA ARG A 155 -11.33 -12.36 -14.11
C ARG A 155 -11.66 -13.85 -14.09
N ALA A 156 -12.90 -14.23 -13.79
CA ALA A 156 -13.31 -15.64 -13.85
C ALA A 156 -13.25 -16.21 -15.28
N CYS A 157 -13.53 -15.39 -16.31
CA CYS A 157 -13.33 -15.81 -17.70
C CYS A 157 -11.85 -15.92 -18.06
N ASP A 158 -10.99 -15.02 -17.56
CA ASP A 158 -9.54 -15.10 -17.72
C ASP A 158 -9.01 -16.43 -17.14
N ASP A 159 -9.35 -16.75 -15.90
CA ASP A 159 -8.95 -18.00 -15.23
C ASP A 159 -9.48 -19.24 -15.98
N THR A 160 -10.65 -19.14 -16.59
CA THR A 160 -11.17 -20.22 -17.46
C THR A 160 -10.30 -20.40 -18.70
N LEU A 161 -9.89 -19.31 -19.34
CA LEU A 161 -9.10 -19.32 -20.58
C LEU A 161 -7.63 -19.70 -20.33
N GLU A 162 -7.12 -19.51 -19.11
CA GLU A 162 -5.82 -20.05 -18.69
C GLU A 162 -5.83 -21.58 -18.66
N LEU A 163 -6.96 -22.20 -18.27
CA LEU A 163 -7.12 -23.66 -18.23
C LEU A 163 -7.58 -24.25 -19.57
N ASP A 164 -8.51 -23.59 -20.26
CA ASP A 164 -9.02 -23.97 -21.58
C ASP A 164 -9.00 -22.76 -22.55
N PRO A 165 -7.88 -22.55 -23.26
CA PRO A 165 -7.75 -21.45 -24.22
C PRO A 165 -8.71 -21.53 -25.40
N LYS A 166 -9.42 -22.64 -25.61
CA LYS A 166 -10.38 -22.82 -26.71
C LYS A 166 -11.83 -22.66 -26.25
N ASN A 167 -12.06 -22.16 -25.03
CA ASN A 167 -13.40 -22.05 -24.48
C ASN A 167 -14.23 -20.90 -25.10
N VAL A 168 -15.08 -21.23 -26.07
CA VAL A 168 -15.98 -20.26 -26.75
C VAL A 168 -16.90 -19.55 -25.76
N LYS A 169 -17.37 -20.24 -24.71
CA LYS A 169 -18.28 -19.65 -23.70
C LYS A 169 -17.57 -18.60 -22.86
N ALA A 170 -16.31 -18.83 -22.49
CA ALA A 170 -15.51 -17.86 -21.73
C ALA A 170 -15.26 -16.59 -22.55
N TYR A 171 -14.80 -16.72 -23.81
CA TYR A 171 -14.61 -15.56 -24.70
C TYR A 171 -15.90 -14.75 -24.90
N TYR A 172 -17.02 -15.43 -25.18
CA TYR A 172 -18.30 -14.77 -25.37
C TYR A 172 -18.75 -14.00 -24.11
N ARG A 173 -18.61 -14.61 -22.93
CA ARG A 173 -19.01 -13.98 -21.66
C ARG A 173 -18.08 -12.83 -21.28
N ARG A 174 -16.77 -12.96 -21.49
CA ARG A 174 -15.80 -11.89 -21.25
C ARG A 174 -16.08 -10.69 -22.15
N ALA A 175 -16.33 -10.92 -23.44
CA ALA A 175 -16.73 -9.87 -24.38
C ALA A 175 -18.02 -9.18 -23.93
N GLN A 176 -19.03 -9.94 -23.50
CA GLN A 176 -20.26 -9.38 -22.97
C GLN A 176 -20.03 -8.53 -21.71
N ALA A 177 -19.21 -9.01 -20.78
CA ALA A 177 -18.87 -8.28 -19.55
C ALA A 177 -18.05 -7.00 -19.81
N LEU A 178 -17.22 -6.99 -20.87
CA LEU A 178 -16.42 -5.82 -21.26
C LEU A 178 -17.24 -4.68 -21.85
N ILE A 179 -18.39 -4.95 -22.48
CA ILE A 179 -19.18 -3.94 -23.20
C ILE A 179 -20.44 -3.48 -22.44
N THR A 180 -20.86 -4.24 -21.42
CA THR A 180 -22.09 -3.95 -20.66
C THR A 180 -21.96 -2.76 -19.70
N PRO A 181 -20.84 -2.53 -18.98
CA PRO A 181 -20.69 -1.36 -18.13
C PRO A 181 -20.79 -0.05 -18.94
N ALA A 182 -21.42 0.98 -18.38
CA ALA A 182 -21.46 2.32 -18.99
C ALA A 182 -20.09 3.00 -19.06
N SER A 183 -19.15 2.59 -18.20
CA SER A 183 -17.76 3.06 -18.18
C SER A 183 -16.89 2.43 -19.27
N SER A 184 -17.43 1.48 -20.05
CA SER A 184 -16.67 0.78 -21.09
C SER A 184 -16.32 1.76 -22.21
N GLY A 185 -15.04 1.89 -22.50
CA GLY A 185 -14.51 2.79 -23.51
C GLY A 185 -14.07 2.06 -24.77
N ALA A 186 -13.43 2.82 -25.64
CA ALA A 186 -12.86 2.32 -26.90
C ALA A 186 -12.00 1.05 -26.75
N LEU A 187 -11.20 0.99 -25.68
CA LEU A 187 -10.27 -0.11 -25.41
C LEU A 187 -11.00 -1.42 -25.07
N GLU A 188 -12.01 -1.35 -24.20
CA GLU A 188 -12.81 -2.51 -23.81
C GLU A 188 -13.59 -3.08 -25.00
N PHE A 189 -14.10 -2.21 -25.87
CA PHE A 189 -14.77 -2.62 -27.11
C PHE A 189 -13.81 -3.33 -28.08
N ASP A 190 -12.60 -2.81 -28.27
CA ASP A 190 -11.61 -3.45 -29.13
C ASP A 190 -11.20 -4.84 -28.57
N ARG A 191 -10.99 -4.95 -27.24
CA ARG A 191 -10.74 -6.24 -26.56
C ARG A 191 -11.91 -7.22 -26.72
N ALA A 192 -13.15 -6.76 -26.60
CA ALA A 192 -14.32 -7.60 -26.78
C ALA A 192 -14.45 -8.11 -28.23
N ILE A 193 -14.11 -7.29 -29.22
CA ILE A 193 -14.08 -7.70 -30.64
C ILE A 193 -13.02 -8.78 -30.86
N GLU A 194 -11.81 -8.62 -30.32
CA GLU A 194 -10.74 -9.63 -30.41
C GLU A 194 -11.18 -10.97 -29.80
N ASP A 195 -11.84 -10.94 -28.65
CA ASP A 195 -12.36 -12.14 -27.99
C ASP A 195 -13.42 -12.85 -28.84
N LEU A 196 -14.33 -12.08 -29.43
CA LEU A 196 -15.36 -12.62 -30.31
C LEU A 196 -14.79 -13.14 -31.64
N GLN A 197 -13.72 -12.54 -32.16
CA GLN A 197 -13.00 -13.06 -33.31
C GLN A 197 -12.34 -14.41 -32.99
N LYS A 198 -11.70 -14.54 -31.81
CA LYS A 198 -11.15 -15.81 -31.34
C LYS A 198 -12.24 -16.86 -31.17
N ALA A 199 -13.35 -16.49 -30.53
CA ALA A 199 -14.52 -17.36 -30.37
C ALA A 199 -15.08 -17.82 -31.73
N TYR A 200 -15.18 -16.90 -32.70
CA TYR A 200 -15.66 -17.18 -34.05
C TYR A 200 -14.71 -18.10 -34.82
N ALA A 201 -13.39 -17.95 -34.65
CA ALA A 201 -12.41 -18.84 -35.27
C ALA A 201 -12.50 -20.28 -34.74
N ILE A 202 -12.92 -20.46 -33.48
CA ILE A 202 -13.08 -21.78 -32.86
C ILE A 202 -14.43 -22.41 -33.23
N ASP A 203 -15.53 -21.66 -33.14
CA ASP A 203 -16.89 -22.10 -33.47
C ASP A 203 -17.60 -21.08 -34.38
N PRO A 204 -17.40 -21.18 -35.71
CA PRO A 204 -18.01 -20.26 -36.67
C PRO A 204 -19.54 -20.36 -36.73
N GLU A 205 -20.12 -21.50 -36.31
CA GLU A 205 -21.56 -21.72 -36.36
C GLU A 205 -22.30 -21.11 -35.17
N ASN A 206 -21.57 -20.64 -34.16
CA ASN A 206 -22.16 -20.00 -33.00
C ASN A 206 -22.93 -18.71 -33.38
N ARG A 207 -24.25 -18.79 -33.38
CA ARG A 207 -25.13 -17.67 -33.76
C ARG A 207 -24.96 -16.47 -32.82
N GLY A 208 -24.74 -16.71 -31.53
CA GLY A 208 -24.57 -15.67 -30.52
C GLY A 208 -23.31 -14.85 -30.77
N VAL A 209 -22.17 -15.53 -30.94
CA VAL A 209 -20.88 -14.90 -31.26
C VAL A 209 -20.98 -14.11 -32.57
N ARG A 210 -21.51 -14.71 -33.64
CA ARG A 210 -21.67 -14.03 -34.94
C ARG A 210 -22.51 -12.77 -34.87
N LYS A 211 -23.62 -12.81 -34.12
CA LYS A 211 -24.51 -11.67 -33.94
C LYS A 211 -23.79 -10.55 -33.18
N MET A 212 -23.22 -10.87 -32.02
CA MET A 212 -22.54 -9.88 -31.17
C MET A 212 -21.33 -9.26 -31.85
N LEU A 213 -20.52 -10.07 -32.56
CA LEU A 213 -19.36 -9.59 -33.30
C LEU A 213 -19.75 -8.56 -34.36
N ARG A 214 -20.83 -8.84 -35.11
CA ARG A 214 -21.34 -7.92 -36.15
C ARG A 214 -21.83 -6.61 -35.53
N GLU A 215 -22.62 -6.71 -34.46
CA GLU A 215 -23.16 -5.54 -33.76
C GLU A 215 -22.04 -4.65 -33.20
N LEU A 216 -21.02 -5.25 -32.57
CA LEU A 216 -19.88 -4.49 -32.04
C LEU A 216 -19.01 -3.87 -33.12
N MET A 217 -18.74 -4.58 -34.22
CA MET A 217 -18.01 -4.00 -35.35
C MET A 217 -18.75 -2.81 -35.97
N GLU A 218 -20.07 -2.91 -36.12
CA GLU A 218 -20.89 -1.80 -36.63
C GLU A 218 -20.88 -0.60 -35.66
N GLN A 219 -21.00 -0.84 -34.35
CA GLN A 219 -20.90 0.21 -33.35
C GLN A 219 -19.53 0.87 -33.35
N ARG A 220 -18.45 0.08 -33.41
CA ARG A 220 -17.08 0.58 -33.39
C ARG A 220 -16.73 1.37 -34.64
N THR A 221 -17.21 0.95 -35.82
CA THR A 221 -17.03 1.71 -37.06
C THR A 221 -17.79 3.03 -37.05
N LYS A 222 -19.03 3.05 -36.55
CA LYS A 222 -19.80 4.29 -36.34
C LYS A 222 -19.11 5.24 -35.35
N GLN A 223 -18.63 4.73 -34.22
CA GLN A 223 -17.87 5.53 -33.25
C GLN A 223 -16.62 6.13 -33.87
N ARG A 224 -15.80 5.32 -34.57
CA ARG A 224 -14.59 5.83 -35.24
C ARG A 224 -14.89 6.85 -36.34
N ALA A 225 -16.02 6.71 -37.05
CA ALA A 225 -16.46 7.70 -38.02
C ALA A 225 -16.86 9.02 -37.36
N LEU A 226 -17.65 8.95 -36.28
CA LEU A 226 -18.02 10.12 -35.48
C LEU A 226 -16.79 10.81 -34.88
N ASP A 227 -15.87 10.05 -34.26
CA ASP A 227 -14.62 10.57 -33.72
C ASP A 227 -13.79 11.25 -34.82
N LYS A 228 -13.71 10.66 -36.01
CA LYS A 228 -13.02 11.27 -37.14
C LYS A 228 -13.70 12.58 -37.55
N GLU A 229 -15.02 12.64 -37.64
CA GLU A 229 -15.76 13.86 -37.99
C GLU A 229 -15.59 14.96 -36.93
N THR A 230 -15.72 14.63 -35.64
CA THR A 230 -15.61 15.58 -34.53
C THR A 230 -14.18 16.10 -34.36
N PHE A 231 -13.17 15.23 -34.44
CA PHE A 231 -11.79 15.59 -34.15
C PHE A 231 -10.97 16.02 -35.38
N SER A 232 -11.39 15.71 -36.61
CA SER A 232 -10.69 16.16 -37.83
C SER A 232 -10.57 17.68 -37.96
N GLY A 233 -11.55 18.43 -37.43
CA GLY A 233 -11.50 19.89 -37.37
C GLY A 233 -10.65 20.46 -36.21
N MET A 234 -10.36 19.66 -35.18
CA MET A 234 -9.59 20.08 -34.00
C MET A 234 -8.08 20.12 -34.27
N PHE A 235 -7.54 19.13 -35.00
CA PHE A 235 -6.12 19.10 -35.36
C PHE A 235 -5.71 20.20 -36.34
N ASN A 236 -6.63 20.68 -37.17
CA ASN A 236 -6.39 21.80 -38.08
C ASN A 236 -6.44 23.18 -37.40
N ARG A 237 -7.00 23.27 -36.17
CA ARG A 237 -7.11 24.51 -35.39
C ARG A 237 -6.09 24.61 -34.24
N GLY A 238 -5.32 23.57 -34.00
CA GLY A 238 -4.27 23.56 -32.97
C GLY A 238 -3.09 24.42 -33.39
N GLN A 239 -3.12 25.71 -33.07
CA GLN A 239 -1.88 26.42 -32.75
C GLN A 239 -1.27 25.69 -31.55
N VAL A 240 -0.03 25.24 -31.70
CA VAL A 240 0.79 24.73 -30.61
C VAL A 240 0.79 25.79 -29.52
N TYR A 241 0.26 25.45 -28.35
CA TYR A 241 0.32 26.28 -27.15
C TYR A 241 1.79 26.57 -26.86
N ASP A 242 2.18 27.84 -26.92
CA ASP A 242 3.51 28.30 -26.52
C ASP A 242 3.56 28.35 -24.99
N GLU A 243 4.60 27.77 -24.39
CA GLU A 243 4.73 27.55 -22.93
C GLU A 243 4.87 28.84 -22.09
N THR A 244 4.75 30.02 -22.71
CA THR A 244 5.01 31.32 -22.08
C THR A 244 3.84 31.93 -21.29
N SER A 245 2.69 31.27 -21.17
CA SER A 245 1.54 31.76 -20.40
C SER A 245 1.34 31.01 -19.08
N LYS A 246 2.43 30.76 -18.34
CA LYS A 246 2.38 30.48 -16.89
C LYS A 246 2.66 31.78 -16.16
N ASP A 247 1.61 32.53 -15.85
CA ASP A 247 1.57 33.46 -14.72
C ASP A 247 0.15 34.00 -14.62
N GLN A 248 -0.67 33.36 -13.78
CA GLN A 248 -1.77 33.93 -12.98
C GLN A 248 -2.80 32.84 -12.62
N ASP A 249 -2.39 31.90 -11.77
CA ASP A 249 -3.31 31.26 -10.85
C ASP A 249 -2.59 31.07 -9.51
N VAL A 250 -2.31 32.20 -8.86
CA VAL A 250 -1.86 32.21 -7.47
C VAL A 250 -3.10 32.07 -6.60
N GLN A 251 -3.32 30.89 -6.03
CA GLN A 251 -4.35 30.74 -5.01
C GLN A 251 -4.01 31.60 -3.78
N PRO A 252 -4.97 32.34 -3.19
CA PRO A 252 -4.66 33.27 -2.12
C PRO A 252 -4.24 32.54 -0.83
N ASP A 253 -3.18 33.07 -0.23
CA ASP A 253 -2.59 32.69 1.07
C ASP A 253 -3.63 32.64 2.21
N GLY A 254 -3.34 31.92 3.30
CA GLY A 254 -4.27 31.70 4.42
C GLY A 254 -4.80 33.01 5.05
N ALA A 255 -3.99 34.07 5.04
CA ALA A 255 -4.38 35.41 5.47
C ALA A 255 -5.36 36.09 4.51
N ALA A 256 -5.23 35.86 3.19
CA ALA A 256 -6.13 36.41 2.19
C ALA A 256 -7.51 35.72 2.23
N ARG A 257 -7.58 34.43 2.61
CA ARG A 257 -8.85 33.72 2.84
C ARG A 257 -9.58 34.20 4.10
N GLU A 258 -8.84 34.60 5.14
CA GLU A 258 -9.41 35.23 6.34
C GLU A 258 -10.03 36.58 5.99
N GLN A 259 -9.30 37.42 5.25
CA GLN A 259 -9.81 38.71 4.78
C GLN A 259 -11.02 38.54 3.87
N LYS A 260 -11.00 37.57 2.95
CA LYS A 260 -12.13 37.29 2.07
C LYS A 260 -13.37 36.83 2.84
N PHE A 261 -13.21 35.97 3.85
CA PHE A 261 -14.32 35.54 4.68
C PHE A 261 -14.89 36.68 5.53
N GLN A 262 -14.03 37.56 6.06
CA GLN A 262 -14.48 38.75 6.79
C GLN A 262 -15.26 39.70 5.86
N GLN A 263 -14.80 39.88 4.63
CA GLN A 263 -15.52 40.65 3.61
C GLN A 263 -16.88 40.02 3.27
N GLU A 264 -16.95 38.71 3.04
CA GLU A 264 -18.20 38.00 2.76
C GLU A 264 -19.20 38.09 3.92
N VAL A 265 -18.72 38.02 5.17
CA VAL A 265 -19.55 38.24 6.37
C VAL A 265 -20.05 39.67 6.43
N GLU A 266 -19.20 40.67 6.19
CA GLU A 266 -19.58 42.08 6.21
C GLU A 266 -20.59 42.44 5.12
N GLU A 267 -20.44 41.87 3.91
CA GLU A 267 -21.38 42.00 2.81
C GLU A 267 -22.74 41.37 3.14
N ALA A 268 -22.75 40.18 3.74
CA ALA A 268 -23.97 39.51 4.19
C ALA A 268 -24.67 40.30 5.32
N GLU A 269 -23.92 40.89 6.25
CA GLU A 269 -24.48 41.79 7.27
C GLU A 269 -25.04 43.08 6.66
N ALA A 270 -24.38 43.66 5.66
CA ALA A 270 -24.88 44.83 4.94
C ALA A 270 -26.20 44.51 4.21
N LEU A 271 -26.30 43.31 3.64
CA LEU A 271 -27.53 42.81 3.01
C LEU A 271 -28.65 42.67 4.04
N ALA A 272 -28.36 42.10 5.23
CA ALA A 272 -29.32 42.02 6.33
C ALA A 272 -29.81 43.41 6.78
N ARG A 273 -28.91 44.39 6.95
CA ARG A 273 -29.26 45.79 7.26
C ARG A 273 -30.18 46.41 6.18
N GLY A 274 -29.92 46.11 4.91
CA GLY A 274 -30.75 46.56 3.79
C GLY A 274 -32.18 45.98 3.80
N PHE A 275 -32.35 44.74 4.26
CA PHE A 275 -33.68 44.13 4.43
C PHE A 275 -34.43 44.69 5.64
N GLU A 276 -33.74 45.04 6.73
CA GLU A 276 -34.33 45.72 7.90
C GLU A 276 -34.84 47.12 7.55
N ALA A 277 -34.06 47.90 6.79
CA ALA A 277 -34.46 49.23 6.34
C ALA A 277 -35.72 49.22 5.45
N LYS A 278 -35.99 48.08 4.79
CA LYS A 278 -37.19 47.84 3.96
C LYS A 278 -38.36 47.22 4.76
N GLY A 279 -38.24 47.09 6.08
CA GLY A 279 -39.27 46.53 6.96
C GLY A 279 -39.43 45.01 6.88
N LYS A 280 -38.49 44.29 6.26
CA LYS A 280 -38.51 42.81 6.11
C LYS A 280 -37.59 42.16 7.15
N THR A 281 -38.01 42.20 8.41
CA THR A 281 -37.20 41.78 9.57
C THR A 281 -36.92 40.28 9.62
N GLU A 282 -37.84 39.43 9.18
CA GLU A 282 -37.70 37.96 9.18
C GLU A 282 -36.50 37.47 8.33
N TYR A 283 -36.31 38.08 7.15
CA TYR A 283 -35.20 37.74 6.26
C TYR A 283 -33.85 38.18 6.83
N ALA A 284 -33.81 39.33 7.49
CA ALA A 284 -32.60 39.83 8.14
C ALA A 284 -32.16 38.95 9.31
N THR A 285 -33.13 38.43 10.09
CA THR A 285 -32.83 37.47 11.17
C THR A 285 -32.31 36.13 10.62
N GLU A 286 -32.88 35.62 9.52
CA GLU A 286 -32.40 34.38 8.89
C GLU A 286 -30.97 34.53 8.34
N ILE A 287 -30.64 35.68 7.73
CA ILE A 287 -29.28 35.95 7.24
C ILE A 287 -28.29 36.00 8.40
N ARG A 288 -28.63 36.68 9.50
CA ARG A 288 -27.77 36.74 10.70
C ARG A 288 -27.59 35.39 11.38
N GLU A 289 -28.62 34.56 11.39
CA GLU A 289 -28.52 33.19 11.89
C GLU A 289 -27.56 32.35 11.05
N LYS A 290 -27.63 32.44 9.71
CA LYS A 290 -26.68 31.77 8.81
C LYS A 290 -25.25 32.27 8.95
N ILE A 291 -25.06 33.57 9.19
CA ILE A 291 -23.74 34.15 9.51
C ILE A 291 -23.19 33.56 10.81
N ALA A 292 -24.01 33.50 11.87
CA ALA A 292 -23.61 32.94 13.15
C ALA A 292 -23.26 31.44 13.04
N GLN A 293 -24.06 30.66 12.30
CA GLN A 293 -23.76 29.25 12.01
C GLN A 293 -22.43 29.11 11.25
N ALA A 294 -22.16 29.94 10.24
CA ALA A 294 -20.91 29.91 9.48
C ALA A 294 -19.68 30.26 10.34
N GLN A 295 -19.81 31.25 11.24
CA GLN A 295 -18.76 31.62 12.18
C GLN A 295 -18.51 30.53 13.24
N ASP A 296 -19.56 29.88 13.76
CA ASP A 296 -19.45 28.80 14.74
C ASP A 296 -18.79 27.55 14.12
N ILE A 297 -19.13 27.19 12.88
CA ILE A 297 -18.45 26.11 12.13
C ILE A 297 -16.95 26.39 11.98
N ARG A 298 -16.57 27.65 11.70
CA ARG A 298 -15.16 28.06 11.59
C ARG A 298 -14.44 27.98 12.94
N ASN A 299 -15.07 28.46 14.02
CA ASN A 299 -14.51 28.45 15.38
C ASN A 299 -14.41 27.04 15.98
N ARG A 300 -15.34 26.13 15.66
CA ARG A 300 -15.29 24.72 16.08
C ARG A 300 -14.13 23.96 15.46
N ARG A 301 -13.75 24.25 14.22
CA ARG A 301 -12.57 23.69 13.54
C ARG A 301 -11.23 24.05 14.21
N LEU A 302 -11.22 25.01 15.14
CA LEU A 302 -10.04 25.43 15.91
C LEU A 302 -9.90 24.75 17.29
N LYS A 303 -10.90 23.99 17.77
CA LYS A 303 -10.81 23.33 19.09
C LYS A 303 -9.96 22.06 19.00
N CYS A 304 -8.74 22.15 19.50
CA CYS A 304 -7.77 21.07 19.66
C CYS A 304 -8.26 20.04 20.69
N VAL A 305 -8.24 18.75 20.34
CA VAL A 305 -8.48 17.63 21.25
C VAL A 305 -7.16 17.19 21.88
N ASP A 306 -7.14 17.00 23.20
CA ASP A 306 -5.97 16.48 23.92
C ASP A 306 -5.98 14.94 23.93
N PHE A 307 -5.05 14.33 23.21
CA PHE A 307 -4.92 12.87 23.11
C PHE A 307 -4.02 12.26 24.17
N PHE A 308 -3.23 13.06 24.90
CA PHE A 308 -2.30 12.55 25.92
C PHE A 308 -2.99 12.32 27.27
N ASN A 309 -4.18 12.92 27.46
CA ASN A 309 -5.06 12.69 28.60
C ASN A 309 -6.49 12.35 28.13
N PRO A 310 -6.73 11.17 27.54
CA PRO A 310 -8.04 10.82 26.99
C PRO A 310 -9.09 10.66 28.10
N THR A 311 -10.28 11.22 27.89
CA THR A 311 -11.42 11.02 28.81
C THR A 311 -11.98 9.60 28.66
N ALA A 312 -12.68 9.10 29.69
CA ALA A 312 -13.29 7.77 29.65
C ALA A 312 -14.26 7.58 28.47
N GLU A 313 -14.93 8.65 28.04
CA GLU A 313 -15.81 8.63 26.86
C GLU A 313 -15.02 8.54 25.54
N MET A 314 -13.88 9.22 25.43
CA MET A 314 -13.00 9.12 24.25
C MET A 314 -12.44 7.71 24.08
N ILE A 315 -12.01 7.07 25.18
CA ILE A 315 -11.51 5.70 25.18
C ILE A 315 -12.59 4.74 24.67
N LYS A 316 -13.81 4.84 25.21
CA LYS A 316 -14.93 3.99 24.78
C LYS A 316 -15.28 4.19 23.29
N ASN A 317 -15.34 5.44 22.82
CA ASN A 317 -15.62 5.75 21.42
C ASN A 317 -14.50 5.27 20.47
N ALA A 318 -13.25 5.27 20.94
CA ALA A 318 -12.12 4.76 20.18
C ALA A 318 -12.11 3.23 20.07
N GLU A 319 -12.46 2.54 21.16
CA GLU A 319 -12.63 1.09 21.17
C GLU A 319 -13.74 0.66 20.20
N GLU A 320 -14.86 1.39 20.13
CA GLU A 320 -15.93 1.18 19.13
C GLU A 320 -15.43 1.30 17.69
N SER A 321 -14.40 2.12 17.46
CA SER A 321 -13.76 2.32 16.15
C SER A 321 -12.52 1.43 15.92
N GLY A 322 -12.22 0.51 16.86
CA GLY A 322 -11.07 -0.41 16.77
C GLY A 322 -9.70 0.26 16.91
N ILE A 323 -9.63 1.40 17.60
CA ILE A 323 -8.41 2.17 17.87
C ILE A 323 -8.13 2.16 19.37
N ASP A 324 -6.92 1.77 19.76
CA ASP A 324 -6.50 1.74 21.15
C ASP A 324 -5.88 3.08 21.58
N LEU A 325 -6.64 3.89 22.31
CA LEU A 325 -6.18 5.17 22.85
C LEU A 325 -5.29 5.06 24.09
N THR A 326 -5.08 3.86 24.63
CA THR A 326 -4.14 3.64 25.74
C THR A 326 -2.70 3.50 25.24
N ASP A 327 -2.51 3.25 23.94
CA ASP A 327 -1.21 3.18 23.30
C ASP A 327 -0.66 4.58 23.02
N ARG A 328 0.53 4.86 23.57
CA ARG A 328 1.25 6.13 23.42
C ARG A 328 1.62 6.43 21.96
N SER A 329 1.86 5.41 21.15
CA SER A 329 2.16 5.56 19.72
C SER A 329 0.92 6.03 18.93
N VAL A 330 -0.25 5.51 19.28
CA VAL A 330 -1.54 5.88 18.68
C VAL A 330 -1.94 7.30 19.11
N GLN A 331 -1.75 7.65 20.38
CA GLN A 331 -1.97 9.02 20.87
C GLN A 331 -1.10 10.04 20.11
N GLN A 332 0.19 9.71 19.89
CA GLN A 332 1.10 10.57 19.15
C GLN A 332 0.71 10.68 17.68
N MET A 333 0.31 9.57 17.04
CA MET A 333 -0.19 9.59 15.65
C MET A 333 -1.44 10.46 15.48
N LEU A 334 -2.39 10.39 16.42
CA LEU A 334 -3.61 11.21 16.39
C LEU A 334 -3.31 12.70 16.62
N HIS A 335 -2.38 13.00 17.53
CA HIS A 335 -1.90 14.36 17.75
C HIS A 335 -1.22 14.93 16.49
N ASP A 336 -0.34 14.15 15.86
CA ASP A 336 0.36 14.57 14.65
C ASP A 336 -0.61 14.77 13.48
N LEU A 337 -1.62 13.89 13.35
CA LEU A 337 -2.70 14.03 12.35
C LEU A 337 -3.54 15.31 12.58
N GLN A 338 -3.84 15.65 13.83
CA GLN A 338 -4.54 16.89 14.17
C GLN A 338 -3.71 18.14 13.81
N GLU A 339 -2.40 18.10 14.08
CA GLU A 339 -1.46 19.16 13.69
C GLU A 339 -1.28 19.25 12.16
N GLU A 340 -1.31 18.13 11.43
CA GLU A 340 -1.30 18.13 9.97
C GLU A 340 -2.56 18.77 9.38
N GLU A 341 -3.75 18.48 9.90
CA GLU A 341 -4.99 19.10 9.45
C GLU A 341 -5.01 20.62 9.74
N ARG A 342 -4.42 21.01 10.87
CA ARG A 342 -4.18 22.43 11.20
C ARG A 342 -3.18 23.08 10.23
N LYS A 343 -2.14 22.36 9.82
CA LYS A 343 -1.17 22.83 8.83
C LYS A 343 -1.74 22.90 7.41
N LYS A 344 -2.57 21.95 6.98
CA LYS A 344 -3.27 22.00 5.67
C LYS A 344 -4.28 23.15 5.56
N THR A 345 -4.82 23.60 6.68
CA THR A 345 -5.74 24.75 6.72
C THR A 345 -5.03 26.10 6.84
N SER A 346 -3.80 26.12 7.35
CA SER A 346 -2.93 27.30 7.45
C SER A 346 -1.89 27.43 6.32
N SER A 347 -1.63 26.38 5.56
CA SER A 347 -0.74 26.36 4.39
C SER A 347 -1.43 25.69 3.20
N SER A 348 -1.39 26.36 2.04
CA SER A 348 -1.99 25.90 0.78
C SER A 348 -1.51 24.51 0.35
N PRO A 349 -2.31 23.76 -0.45
CA PRO A 349 -1.88 22.53 -1.11
C PRO A 349 -1.05 22.85 -2.37
N ASP A 350 -0.03 23.71 -2.23
CA ASP A 350 1.06 23.86 -3.19
C ASP A 350 2.38 23.54 -2.49
N LYS A 351 2.48 22.26 -2.12
CA LYS A 351 3.73 21.48 -2.10
C LYS A 351 3.39 20.01 -2.36
N GLN A 352 2.70 19.73 -3.47
CA GLN A 352 3.01 18.54 -4.26
C GLN A 352 3.99 18.97 -5.35
N ASP A 353 5.21 19.27 -4.90
CA ASP A 353 6.48 19.25 -5.63
C ASP A 353 7.49 20.03 -4.78
N ASN A 354 7.86 19.42 -3.66
CA ASN A 354 9.19 19.57 -3.07
C ASN A 354 9.35 18.45 -2.03
N ALA A 355 9.47 17.21 -2.53
CA ALA A 355 10.46 16.29 -1.99
C ALA A 355 11.87 16.81 -2.35
N LYS A 356 12.19 18.02 -1.88
CA LYS A 356 13.51 18.67 -1.94
C LYS A 356 13.65 19.52 -0.68
N ASP A 357 13.49 18.86 0.45
CA ASP A 357 14.25 19.14 1.69
C ASP A 357 14.50 17.82 2.44
N ALA A 358 14.46 16.69 1.72
CA ALA A 358 15.30 15.55 2.04
C ALA A 358 16.67 15.85 1.43
N PRO A 359 17.79 15.48 2.08
CA PRO A 359 19.11 15.58 1.43
C PRO A 359 19.00 14.88 0.06
N PRO A 360 19.51 15.48 -1.03
CA PRO A 360 19.32 14.94 -2.36
C PRO A 360 19.73 13.47 -2.34
N SER A 361 18.85 12.59 -2.84
CA SER A 361 19.18 11.19 -2.97
C SER A 361 20.49 11.10 -3.77
N ALA A 362 21.37 10.16 -3.43
CA ALA A 362 22.67 10.03 -4.10
C ALA A 362 22.51 9.98 -5.63
N VAL A 363 21.38 9.46 -6.12
CA VAL A 363 21.03 9.36 -7.53
C VAL A 363 20.78 10.73 -8.18
N ASP A 364 20.02 11.63 -7.54
CA ASP A 364 19.77 12.97 -8.08
C ASP A 364 21.05 13.83 -8.13
N SER A 365 21.96 13.59 -7.19
CA SER A 365 23.27 14.24 -7.17
C SER A 365 24.19 13.74 -8.30
N VAL A 366 24.08 12.48 -8.71
CA VAL A 366 24.86 11.90 -9.81
C VAL A 366 24.36 12.39 -11.16
N ASP A 367 23.04 12.46 -11.35
CA ASP A 367 22.46 12.89 -12.63
C ASP A 367 22.71 14.37 -12.90
N SER A 368 22.68 15.21 -11.86
CA SER A 368 23.08 16.62 -11.98
C SER A 368 24.57 16.78 -12.28
N LEU A 369 25.43 15.92 -11.71
CA LEU A 369 26.88 15.93 -11.94
C LEU A 369 27.24 15.46 -13.35
N LEU A 370 26.65 14.35 -13.81
CA LEU A 370 26.81 13.85 -15.19
C LEU A 370 26.34 14.85 -16.25
N LYS A 371 25.26 15.61 -15.95
CA LYS A 371 24.77 16.65 -16.86
C LYS A 371 25.71 17.86 -16.96
N SER A 372 26.58 18.06 -15.98
CA SER A 372 27.59 19.12 -15.95
C SER A 372 28.96 18.70 -16.50
N MET A 373 29.25 17.40 -16.59
CA MET A 373 30.52 16.87 -17.12
C MET A 373 30.53 16.81 -18.65
N SER A 374 31.70 17.06 -19.23
CA SER A 374 31.93 16.86 -20.67
C SER A 374 32.10 15.38 -21.00
N ASN A 375 31.73 14.98 -22.23
CA ASN A 375 31.86 13.57 -22.69
C ASN A 375 33.30 13.03 -22.57
N THR A 376 34.31 13.92 -22.68
CA THR A 376 35.73 13.56 -22.52
C THR A 376 36.09 13.23 -21.07
N GLU A 377 35.52 13.94 -20.11
CA GLU A 377 35.73 13.66 -18.68
C GLU A 377 35.03 12.35 -18.26
N ILE A 378 33.84 12.09 -18.81
CA ILE A 378 33.12 10.83 -18.60
C ILE A 378 33.89 9.65 -19.19
N ALA A 379 34.47 9.80 -20.38
CA ALA A 379 35.31 8.76 -21.00
C ALA A 379 36.57 8.47 -20.17
N GLN A 380 37.24 9.50 -19.66
CA GLN A 380 38.40 9.33 -18.76
C GLN A 380 38.01 8.61 -17.46
N LEU A 381 36.83 8.90 -16.90
CA LEU A 381 36.30 8.23 -15.71
C LEU A 381 36.10 6.73 -15.96
N LEU A 382 35.43 6.37 -17.07
CA LEU A 382 35.21 4.97 -17.46
C LEU A 382 36.53 4.22 -17.72
N THR A 383 37.48 4.88 -18.39
CA THR A 383 38.82 4.31 -18.66
C THR A 383 39.57 4.00 -17.38
N ARG A 384 39.48 4.88 -16.38
CA ARG A 384 40.18 4.72 -15.09
C ARG A 384 39.66 3.52 -14.29
N GLU A 385 38.37 3.22 -14.44
CA GLU A 385 37.74 2.05 -13.83
C GLU A 385 37.84 0.79 -14.73
N GLY A 386 38.62 0.85 -15.81
CA GLY A 386 38.93 -0.29 -16.68
C GLY A 386 37.81 -0.67 -17.67
N ILE A 387 36.83 0.22 -17.88
CA ILE A 387 35.71 -0.02 -18.80
C ILE A 387 36.06 0.50 -20.19
N ASP A 388 36.12 -0.42 -21.16
CA ASP A 388 36.37 -0.10 -22.57
C ASP A 388 35.11 0.48 -23.23
N TYR A 389 35.00 1.80 -23.21
CA TYR A 389 33.85 2.54 -23.72
C TYR A 389 33.77 2.59 -25.25
N HIS A 390 34.82 2.18 -25.99
CA HIS A 390 34.82 2.18 -27.46
C HIS A 390 33.85 1.16 -28.08
N LYS A 391 33.32 0.23 -27.28
CA LYS A 391 32.30 -0.75 -27.71
C LYS A 391 30.87 -0.25 -27.58
N ILE A 392 30.66 0.88 -26.90
CA ILE A 392 29.32 1.45 -26.67
C ILE A 392 29.05 2.46 -27.78
N SER A 393 28.11 2.13 -28.68
CA SER A 393 27.73 3.01 -29.80
C SER A 393 26.60 3.98 -29.45
N ASP A 394 25.87 3.70 -28.38
CA ASP A 394 24.70 4.49 -27.95
C ASP A 394 25.05 5.43 -26.79
N ARG A 395 24.65 6.70 -26.92
CA ARG A 395 24.95 7.77 -25.96
C ARG A 395 24.22 7.57 -24.65
N GLU A 396 22.98 7.06 -24.69
CA GLU A 396 22.22 6.80 -23.47
C GLU A 396 22.85 5.66 -22.67
N GLN A 397 23.28 4.60 -23.34
CA GLN A 397 24.02 3.49 -22.70
C GLN A 397 25.37 3.95 -22.13
N PHE A 398 26.07 4.87 -22.81
CA PHE A 398 27.32 5.45 -22.31
C PHE A 398 27.11 6.24 -21.00
N LEU A 399 26.06 7.06 -20.95
CA LEU A 399 25.70 7.83 -19.75
C LEU A 399 25.19 6.94 -18.62
N GLU A 400 24.41 5.91 -18.92
CA GLU A 400 23.91 4.96 -17.91
C GLU A 400 25.04 4.12 -17.32
N THR A 401 26.02 3.72 -18.13
CA THR A 401 27.22 3.02 -17.64
C THR A 401 28.02 3.93 -16.70
N ALA A 402 28.19 5.21 -17.06
CA ALA A 402 28.85 6.19 -16.18
C ALA A 402 28.06 6.46 -14.89
N ARG A 403 26.73 6.48 -14.97
CA ARG A 403 25.82 6.60 -13.83
C ARG A 403 25.97 5.44 -12.87
N GLN A 404 25.99 4.22 -13.36
CA GLN A 404 26.20 3.02 -12.53
C GLN A 404 27.56 3.01 -11.86
N VAL A 405 28.61 3.43 -12.57
CA VAL A 405 29.96 3.56 -11.98
C VAL A 405 29.97 4.59 -10.85
N LEU A 406 29.39 5.78 -11.07
CA LEU A 406 29.33 6.82 -10.04
C LEU A 406 28.46 6.41 -8.84
N LEU A 407 27.33 5.76 -9.09
CA LEU A 407 26.46 5.22 -8.04
C LEU A 407 27.17 4.15 -7.21
N SER A 408 27.93 3.24 -7.84
CA SER A 408 28.70 2.23 -7.11
C SER A 408 29.75 2.85 -6.16
N LYS A 409 30.39 3.96 -6.57
CA LYS A 409 31.35 4.69 -5.73
C LYS A 409 30.69 5.53 -4.63
N LEU A 410 29.41 5.85 -4.77
CA LEU A 410 28.62 6.53 -3.75
C LEU A 410 28.05 5.55 -2.72
N ASP A 411 27.68 4.35 -3.14
CA ASP A 411 27.28 3.26 -2.25
C ASP A 411 28.45 2.72 -1.41
N ASP A 412 29.69 2.80 -1.91
CA ASP A 412 30.91 2.51 -1.13
C ASP A 412 31.09 3.41 0.11
N LYS A 413 30.27 4.46 0.30
CA LYS A 413 30.23 5.27 1.53
C LYS A 413 29.18 4.82 2.56
N LYS A 414 28.47 3.71 2.35
CA LYS A 414 27.68 3.05 3.39
C LYS A 414 28.16 1.61 3.60
N GLU A 415 28.79 1.45 4.76
CA GLU A 415 29.37 0.25 5.38
C GLU A 415 30.80 -0.15 4.93
N PRO A 416 31.83 0.05 5.78
CA PRO A 416 32.93 -0.88 5.78
C PRO A 416 32.46 -2.23 6.34
N SER A 417 32.67 -3.25 5.52
CA SER A 417 32.69 -4.65 5.91
C SER A 417 33.32 -4.87 7.30
N LYS A 418 32.63 -5.65 8.14
CA LYS A 418 33.18 -6.13 9.40
C LYS A 418 34.35 -7.07 9.13
N SER A 419 35.57 -6.55 9.18
CA SER A 419 36.76 -7.33 9.49
C SER A 419 37.82 -6.49 10.21
N SER A 420 38.06 -6.87 11.46
CA SER A 420 39.34 -6.77 12.18
C SER A 420 40.13 -5.44 12.16
N TYR A 421 39.49 -4.30 12.42
CA TYR A 421 40.21 -3.08 12.87
C TYR A 421 39.74 -2.53 14.22
N ALA A 422 38.52 -2.85 14.68
CA ALA A 422 38.05 -2.42 16.00
C ALA A 422 38.87 -3.05 17.14
N ARG A 423 39.26 -4.34 17.03
CA ARG A 423 40.10 -5.00 18.03
C ARG A 423 41.52 -4.42 18.07
N THR A 424 42.12 -4.10 16.91
CA THR A 424 43.46 -3.52 16.85
C THR A 424 43.49 -2.06 17.27
N ILE A 425 42.45 -1.27 16.96
CA ILE A 425 42.33 0.12 17.42
C ILE A 425 42.04 0.17 18.93
N VAL A 426 41.20 -0.73 19.46
CA VAL A 426 40.97 -0.85 20.91
C VAL A 426 42.24 -1.31 21.62
N LEU A 427 43.00 -2.27 21.08
CA LEU A 427 44.28 -2.69 21.65
C LEU A 427 45.34 -1.58 21.55
N LEU A 428 45.38 -0.80 20.47
CA LEU A 428 46.27 0.36 20.34
C LEU A 428 45.86 1.50 21.27
N ALA A 429 44.57 1.72 21.51
CA ALA A 429 44.06 2.70 22.47
C ALA A 429 44.31 2.26 23.92
N ILE A 430 44.19 0.96 24.22
CA ILE A 430 44.57 0.37 25.52
C ILE A 430 46.08 0.45 25.72
N ALA A 431 46.89 0.11 24.71
CA ALA A 431 48.34 0.23 24.77
C ALA A 431 48.78 1.70 24.91
N TRP A 432 48.12 2.63 24.22
CA TRP A 432 48.40 4.07 24.32
C TRP A 432 47.98 4.64 25.68
N THR A 433 46.85 4.20 26.25
CA THR A 433 46.43 4.61 27.60
C THR A 433 47.31 4.01 28.68
N LEU A 434 47.73 2.74 28.57
CA LEU A 434 48.69 2.10 29.47
C LEU A 434 50.09 2.73 29.37
N LEU A 435 50.56 3.06 28.17
CA LEU A 435 51.81 3.78 27.95
C LEU A 435 51.72 5.20 28.53
N ARG A 436 50.59 5.90 28.35
CA ARG A 436 50.34 7.23 28.93
C ARG A 436 50.23 7.20 30.46
N LEU A 437 49.69 6.13 31.05
CA LEU A 437 49.62 5.88 32.50
C LEU A 437 50.98 5.49 33.09
N TYR A 438 51.84 4.82 32.32
CA TYR A 438 53.23 4.49 32.71
C TYR A 438 54.14 5.73 32.67
N THR A 439 54.01 6.59 31.66
CA THR A 439 54.84 7.81 31.51
C THR A 439 54.41 8.96 32.40
N SER A 440 53.18 8.94 32.95
CA SER A 440 52.66 9.98 33.85
C SER A 440 52.72 9.61 35.34
N GLY A 441 53.37 8.48 35.70
CA GLY A 441 53.52 8.04 37.09
C GLY A 441 52.22 7.63 37.78
N GLY A 442 51.14 7.40 37.03
CA GLY A 442 49.80 7.14 37.56
C GLY A 442 49.50 5.68 37.93
N LEU A 443 50.44 4.75 37.75
CA LEU A 443 50.24 3.33 38.09
C LEU A 443 50.22 3.04 39.61
N SER A 444 50.52 4.02 40.48
CA SER A 444 50.49 3.83 41.94
C SER A 444 49.09 3.98 42.57
N VAL A 445 48.07 4.37 41.81
CA VAL A 445 46.72 4.62 42.33
C VAL A 445 45.70 3.52 41.96
N LEU A 446 45.94 2.76 40.87
CA LEU A 446 45.09 1.63 40.49
C LEU A 446 45.40 0.32 41.25
N GLY A 447 46.55 0.23 41.92
CA GLY A 447 46.90 -0.88 42.81
C GLY A 447 46.18 -0.89 44.17
N ARG A 448 45.46 0.17 44.53
CA ARG A 448 44.72 0.27 45.81
C ARG A 448 43.21 0.01 45.69
N VAL A 449 42.66 -0.03 44.47
CA VAL A 449 41.23 -0.29 44.25
C VAL A 449 40.95 -1.74 43.84
N VAL A 450 41.93 -2.45 43.26
CA VAL A 450 41.80 -3.87 42.90
C VAL A 450 42.08 -4.82 44.09
N THR A 451 42.82 -4.38 45.11
CA THR A 451 43.04 -5.19 46.33
C THR A 451 41.83 -5.24 47.27
N ASN A 452 40.84 -4.34 47.13
CA ASN A 452 39.62 -4.35 47.94
C ASN A 452 38.44 -5.12 47.31
N ALA A 453 38.61 -5.69 46.11
CA ALA A 453 37.56 -6.46 45.42
C ALA A 453 37.91 -7.95 45.22
N ILE A 454 39.11 -8.40 45.61
CA ILE A 454 39.56 -9.80 45.47
C ILE A 454 39.76 -10.52 46.81
N THR A 455 39.89 -9.80 47.93
CA THR A 455 39.74 -10.40 49.27
C THR A 455 38.35 -10.13 49.81
N GLY A 456 37.41 -11.03 49.52
CA GLY A 456 36.15 -11.08 50.24
C GLY A 456 36.37 -11.49 51.70
N GLY A 457 35.77 -10.72 52.62
CA GLY A 457 35.57 -11.07 54.03
C GLY A 457 36.38 -10.19 55.00
N HIS A 458 35.90 -9.83 56.20
CA HIS A 458 34.69 -10.18 56.94
C HIS A 458 34.70 -9.33 58.24
N ALA A 459 33.51 -9.04 58.80
CA ALA A 459 33.24 -8.81 60.23
C ALA A 459 31.73 -9.05 60.37
N ASP A 460 31.15 -9.90 61.21
CA ASP A 460 31.49 -10.63 62.44
C ASP A 460 30.50 -11.84 62.48
N SER A 461 30.59 -12.96 63.24
CA SER A 461 31.26 -13.32 64.49
C SER A 461 31.21 -14.85 64.70
N SER A 462 32.09 -15.32 65.59
CA SER A 462 32.07 -16.54 66.42
C SER A 462 32.94 -17.74 66.00
N GLY A 463 33.91 -18.08 66.86
CA GLY A 463 34.32 -19.48 67.04
C GLY A 463 35.82 -19.81 67.23
N VAL A 464 36.35 -19.57 68.44
CA VAL A 464 37.27 -20.48 69.18
C VAL A 464 38.71 -20.76 68.65
N GLY A 465 39.70 -20.20 69.36
CA GLY A 465 40.74 -20.92 70.13
C GLY A 465 41.79 -21.82 69.45
N HIS A 466 43.06 -21.36 69.50
CA HIS A 466 44.29 -22.01 70.04
C HIS A 466 44.42 -23.56 70.00
N ALA A 467 45.55 -24.22 69.71
CA ALA A 467 46.96 -23.83 69.63
C ALA A 467 47.85 -25.03 69.17
N THR A 468 49.15 -24.73 68.97
CA THR A 468 50.36 -25.62 68.98
C THR A 468 50.66 -26.44 67.72
N LYS A 469 51.89 -26.69 67.26
CA LYS A 469 53.30 -26.50 67.71
C LYS A 469 54.19 -26.74 66.44
N VAL A 470 55.16 -25.89 66.07
CA VAL A 470 56.64 -25.96 66.32
C VAL A 470 57.50 -26.73 65.28
N MET A 471 58.50 -26.01 64.73
CA MET A 471 59.86 -26.39 64.22
C MET A 471 59.98 -27.36 63.02
N ASP A 472 60.99 -27.32 62.13
CA ASP A 472 62.17 -26.48 61.87
C ASP A 472 62.76 -26.91 60.49
N ILE A 473 63.61 -26.07 59.89
CA ILE A 473 64.87 -26.41 59.16
C ILE A 473 64.84 -26.95 57.69
N PHE A 474 65.42 -26.10 56.81
CA PHE A 474 66.38 -26.26 55.69
C PHE A 474 66.13 -27.06 54.38
N ASP A 475 66.60 -26.37 53.31
CA ASP A 475 67.33 -26.75 52.08
C ASP A 475 66.66 -27.34 50.82
N GLU A 476 67.12 -26.73 49.70
CA GLU A 476 67.46 -27.21 48.33
C GLU A 476 66.54 -28.25 47.66
N ASP A 477 66.17 -28.17 46.37
CA ASP A 477 66.75 -27.59 45.15
C ASP A 477 65.63 -27.17 44.17
#